data_AF-A0A943PVV9-F1
#
_entry.id   AF-A0A943PVV9-F1
#
_cell.length_a   1.000
_cell.length_b   1.000
_cell.length_c   1.000
_cell.angle_alpha   90.00
_cell.angle_beta   90.00
_cell.angle_gamma   90.00
#
_symmetry.space_group_name_H-M   'P 1'
#
loop_
_entity.id
_entity.type
_entity.pdbx_description
1 polymer ?
#
loop_
_entity_poly.entity_id
_entity_poly.type
_entity_poly.pdbx_seq_one_letter_code
_entity_poly.pdbx_strand_id
1 'polypeptide(L)'
;MKIGKIINKIQNKIDANKIASHQKTINRFVNTEGMDAASEAFNQVEIAKETIANFAQKHCVSVDIFDTSKSIYSNDEIQQNLKESLKGNLSVRVANIINGRSKEAIISSDVNKSYIHSKSNPMLITDPESGTDHIFTSHLCSEDNFIRYLYRHIAKLTSEVTSKK
;
A
#
# COMPACT_ATOMS: atom_id res chain seq x y z
N MET A 1 24.79 -7.25 43.51
CA MET A 1 25.13 -7.26 42.06
C MET A 1 24.44 -8.33 41.19
N LYS A 2 23.68 -9.31 41.73
CA LYS A 2 22.98 -10.33 40.92
C LYS A 2 21.54 -9.95 40.55
N ILE A 3 20.83 -9.23 41.42
CA ILE A 3 19.43 -8.82 41.22
C ILE A 3 19.27 -7.87 40.03
N GLY A 4 20.14 -6.86 39.88
CA GLY A 4 20.11 -5.95 38.73
C GLY A 4 20.31 -6.65 37.39
N LYS A 5 21.15 -7.70 37.32
CA LYS A 5 21.30 -8.52 36.10
C LYS A 5 20.04 -9.31 35.76
N ILE A 6 19.30 -9.78 36.77
CA ILE A 6 18.03 -10.49 36.59
C ILE A 6 16.95 -9.53 36.11
N ILE A 7 16.84 -8.35 36.74
CA ILE A 7 15.89 -7.30 36.34
C ILE A 7 16.13 -6.89 34.88
N ASN A 8 17.37 -6.64 34.48
CA ASN A 8 17.70 -6.28 33.08
C ASN A 8 17.32 -7.39 32.08
N LYS A 9 17.54 -8.66 32.44
CA LYS A 9 17.11 -9.79 31.58
C LYS A 9 15.58 -9.86 31.43
N ILE A 10 14.85 -9.62 32.51
CA ILE A 10 13.38 -9.59 32.48
C ILE A 10 12.90 -8.43 31.61
N GLN A 11 13.46 -7.23 31.79
CA GLN A 11 13.10 -6.06 31.01
C GLN A 11 13.34 -6.27 29.52
N ASN A 12 14.53 -6.76 29.14
CA ASN A 12 14.85 -7.07 27.74
C ASN A 12 13.87 -8.07 27.11
N LYS A 13 13.41 -9.07 27.88
CA LYS A 13 12.45 -10.06 27.40
C LYS A 13 11.05 -9.45 27.22
N ILE A 14 10.63 -8.57 28.13
CA ILE A 14 9.37 -7.82 28.00
C ILE A 14 9.40 -6.95 26.75
N ASP A 15 10.50 -6.22 26.53
CA ASP A 15 10.63 -5.32 25.38
C ASP A 15 10.66 -6.09 24.06
N ALA A 16 11.40 -7.21 23.99
CA ALA A 16 11.40 -8.09 22.83
C ALA A 16 9.98 -8.63 22.52
N ASN A 17 9.22 -9.04 23.53
CA ASN A 17 7.86 -9.53 23.36
C ASN A 17 6.90 -8.42 22.85
N LYS A 18 7.05 -7.19 23.33
CA LYS A 18 6.25 -6.05 22.85
C LYS A 18 6.52 -5.77 21.37
N ILE A 19 7.79 -5.74 20.97
CA ILE A 19 8.21 -5.55 19.58
C ILE A 19 7.63 -6.67 18.69
N ALA A 20 7.77 -7.93 19.10
CA ALA A 20 7.24 -9.07 18.35
C ALA A 20 5.70 -9.02 18.21
N SER A 21 4.98 -8.65 19.27
CA SER A 21 3.52 -8.50 19.23
C SER A 21 3.08 -7.36 18.31
N HIS A 22 3.82 -6.24 18.32
CA HIS A 22 3.55 -5.12 17.44
C HIS A 22 3.78 -5.50 15.97
N GLN A 23 4.91 -6.14 15.65
CA GLN A 23 5.19 -6.62 14.29
C GLN A 23 4.14 -7.62 13.81
N LYS A 24 3.69 -8.54 14.69
CA LYS A 24 2.62 -9.48 14.36
C LYS A 24 1.30 -8.78 14.03
N THR A 25 1.02 -7.65 14.67
CA THR A 25 -0.16 -6.84 14.39
C THR A 25 -0.05 -6.15 13.03
N ILE A 26 1.11 -5.57 12.71
CA ILE A 26 1.38 -4.98 11.39
C ILE A 26 1.25 -6.04 10.29
N ASN A 27 1.93 -7.18 10.44
CA ASN A 27 1.97 -8.25 9.44
C ASN A 27 0.59 -8.89 9.19
N ARG A 28 -0.37 -8.74 10.11
CA ARG A 28 -1.75 -9.17 9.89
C ARG A 28 -2.45 -8.35 8.79
N PHE A 29 -2.07 -7.09 8.63
CA PHE A 29 -2.72 -6.17 7.70
C PHE A 29 -1.86 -5.87 6.47
N VAL A 30 -0.54 -6.05 6.54
CA VAL A 30 0.36 -5.81 5.41
C VAL A 30 1.36 -6.96 5.28
N ASN A 31 1.32 -7.64 4.13
CA ASN A 31 2.23 -8.70 3.77
C ASN A 31 3.15 -8.25 2.64
N THR A 32 4.45 -8.50 2.82
CA THR A 32 5.53 -8.14 1.87
C THR A 32 6.45 -9.32 1.55
N GLU A 33 6.10 -10.54 1.98
CA GLU A 33 6.96 -11.74 1.84
C GLU A 33 7.30 -12.06 0.38
N GLY A 34 6.46 -11.65 -0.57
CA GLY A 34 6.68 -11.87 -2.00
C GLY A 34 7.55 -10.80 -2.69
N MET A 35 8.03 -9.79 -1.97
CA MET A 35 8.90 -8.75 -2.53
C MET A 35 10.37 -9.20 -2.58
N ASP A 36 11.17 -8.55 -3.42
CA ASP A 36 12.63 -8.70 -3.41
C ASP A 36 13.21 -7.89 -2.24
N ALA A 37 13.68 -8.60 -1.22
CA ALA A 37 14.25 -8.00 -0.01
C ALA A 37 15.51 -7.15 -0.27
N ALA A 38 16.17 -7.33 -1.43
CA ALA A 38 17.30 -6.51 -1.85
C ALA A 38 16.89 -5.24 -2.61
N SER A 39 15.61 -5.12 -2.99
CA SER A 39 15.12 -3.99 -3.78
C SER A 39 14.92 -2.74 -2.92
N GLU A 40 15.18 -1.57 -3.49
CA GLU A 40 14.91 -0.30 -2.80
C GLU A 40 13.41 -0.08 -2.57
N ALA A 41 12.55 -0.60 -3.46
CA ALA A 41 11.11 -0.57 -3.26
C ALA A 41 10.69 -1.31 -1.98
N PHE A 42 11.30 -2.47 -1.70
CA PHE A 42 11.07 -3.19 -0.45
C PHE A 42 11.48 -2.36 0.77
N ASN A 43 12.66 -1.74 0.76
CA ASN A 43 13.12 -0.88 1.85
C ASN A 43 12.12 0.26 2.14
N GLN A 44 11.67 0.96 1.09
CA GLN A 44 10.70 2.04 1.22
C GLN A 44 9.35 1.53 1.76
N VAL A 45 8.87 0.38 1.28
CA VAL A 45 7.62 -0.23 1.77
C VAL A 45 7.75 -0.65 3.24
N GLU A 46 8.86 -1.27 3.65
CA GLU A 46 9.07 -1.65 5.05
C GLU A 46 9.10 -0.44 5.98
N ILE A 47 9.71 0.68 5.56
CA ILE A 47 9.67 1.95 6.31
C ILE A 47 8.23 2.46 6.45
N ALA A 48 7.42 2.36 5.39
CA ALA A 48 6.03 2.82 5.38
C ALA A 48 5.02 1.80 5.95
N LYS A 49 5.46 0.57 6.27
CA LYS A 49 4.59 -0.58 6.51
C LYS A 49 3.61 -0.39 7.65
N GLU A 50 4.06 0.22 8.74
CA GLU A 50 3.19 0.54 9.88
C GLU A 50 2.08 1.52 9.49
N THR A 51 2.40 2.55 8.70
CA THR A 51 1.41 3.52 8.22
C THR A 51 0.37 2.85 7.32
N ILE A 52 0.82 1.97 6.43
CA ILE A 52 -0.08 1.19 5.56
C ILE A 52 -0.96 0.25 6.41
N ALA A 53 -0.39 -0.42 7.42
CA ALA A 53 -1.11 -1.32 8.31
C ALA A 53 -2.18 -0.59 9.13
N ASN A 54 -1.87 0.60 9.65
CA ASN A 54 -2.83 1.43 10.38
C ASN A 54 -4.01 1.85 9.49
N PHE A 55 -3.74 2.23 8.24
CA PHE A 55 -4.79 2.51 7.26
C PHE A 55 -5.64 1.25 6.98
N ALA A 56 -4.99 0.13 6.66
CA ALA A 56 -5.65 -1.13 6.34
C ALA A 56 -6.53 -1.64 7.49
N GLN A 57 -6.03 -1.56 8.73
CA GLN A 57 -6.78 -1.88 9.95
C GLN A 57 -8.04 -1.03 10.09
N LYS A 58 -7.93 0.30 9.93
CA LYS A 58 -9.06 1.23 10.02
C LYS A 58 -10.16 0.93 8.99
N HIS A 59 -9.77 0.41 7.83
CA HIS A 59 -10.70 0.06 6.75
C HIS A 59 -11.09 -1.42 6.71
N CYS A 60 -10.66 -2.22 7.69
CA CYS A 60 -10.90 -3.67 7.75
C CYS A 60 -10.49 -4.42 6.48
N VAL A 61 -9.34 -4.03 5.91
CA VAL A 61 -8.73 -4.69 4.74
C VAL A 61 -7.35 -5.24 5.08
N SER A 62 -6.87 -6.22 4.31
CA SER A 62 -5.47 -6.63 4.27
C SER A 62 -4.86 -6.22 2.94
N VAL A 63 -3.55 -5.96 2.94
CA VAL A 63 -2.76 -5.54 1.78
C VAL A 63 -1.63 -6.54 1.57
N ASP A 64 -1.57 -7.14 0.40
CA ASP A 64 -0.43 -7.94 -0.04
C ASP A 64 0.34 -7.16 -1.12
N ILE A 65 1.66 -7.04 -0.94
CA ILE A 65 2.57 -6.41 -1.91
C ILE A 65 3.63 -7.44 -2.25
N PHE A 66 3.81 -7.73 -3.54
CA PHE A 66 4.76 -8.73 -4.00
C PHE A 66 5.29 -8.41 -5.40
N ASP A 67 6.42 -8.99 -5.76
CA ASP A 67 6.97 -8.81 -7.10
C ASP A 67 6.09 -9.52 -8.12
N THR A 68 5.62 -8.78 -9.13
CA THR A 68 4.71 -9.32 -10.15
C THR A 68 5.37 -10.43 -10.97
N SER A 69 6.68 -10.34 -11.20
CA SER A 69 7.41 -11.36 -11.96
C SER A 69 7.56 -12.69 -11.21
N LYS A 70 7.43 -12.69 -9.87
CA LYS A 70 7.54 -13.90 -9.04
C LYS A 70 6.27 -14.75 -9.07
N SER A 71 5.12 -14.22 -9.50
CA SER A 71 3.89 -15.01 -9.67
C SER A 71 3.85 -15.81 -10.97
N ILE A 72 4.87 -15.72 -11.83
CA ILE A 72 4.97 -16.46 -13.08
C ILE A 72 5.98 -17.60 -12.93
N TYR A 73 5.46 -18.83 -12.95
CA TYR A 73 6.22 -20.07 -12.68
C TYR A 73 6.46 -20.96 -13.91
N SER A 74 6.05 -20.56 -15.11
CA SER A 74 6.21 -21.37 -16.33
C SER A 74 7.54 -21.09 -17.05
N ASN A 75 8.11 -22.14 -17.66
CA ASN A 75 9.31 -22.08 -18.50
C ASN A 75 9.01 -21.83 -19.99
N ASP A 76 7.73 -21.66 -20.36
CA ASP A 76 7.37 -21.34 -21.75
C ASP A 76 7.89 -19.96 -22.15
N GLU A 77 8.34 -19.82 -23.39
CA GLU A 77 8.94 -18.58 -23.92
C GLU A 77 8.04 -17.35 -23.74
N ILE A 78 6.74 -17.50 -23.99
CA ILE A 78 5.74 -16.43 -23.80
C ILE A 78 5.69 -15.97 -22.33
N GLN A 79 5.77 -16.91 -21.39
CA GLN A 79 5.70 -16.62 -19.96
C GLN A 79 7.00 -16.00 -19.45
N GLN A 80 8.15 -16.35 -20.03
CA GLN A 80 9.42 -15.69 -19.74
C GLN A 80 9.44 -14.25 -20.26
N ASN A 81 8.97 -14.00 -21.48
CA ASN A 81 8.84 -12.64 -22.03
C ASN A 81 7.91 -11.77 -21.17
N LEU A 82 6.79 -12.34 -20.70
CA LEU A 82 5.89 -11.67 -19.77
C LEU A 82 6.59 -11.37 -18.43
N LYS A 83 7.30 -12.34 -17.87
CA LYS A 83 8.06 -12.20 -16.62
C LYS A 83 9.10 -11.09 -16.71
N GLU A 84 9.80 -10.99 -17.83
CA GLU A 84 10.74 -9.90 -18.09
C GLU A 84 10.05 -8.55 -18.20
N SER A 85 8.92 -8.46 -18.91
CA SER A 85 8.15 -7.21 -19.04
C SER A 85 7.60 -6.70 -17.69
N LEU A 86 7.34 -7.62 -16.75
CA LEU A 86 6.81 -7.31 -15.41
C LEU A 86 7.92 -7.05 -14.39
N LYS A 87 9.19 -7.19 -14.77
CA LYS A 87 10.32 -6.80 -13.94
C LYS A 87 10.24 -5.30 -13.64
N GLY A 88 10.47 -4.92 -12.38
CA GLY A 88 10.31 -3.53 -11.94
C GLY A 88 8.85 -3.11 -11.70
N ASN A 89 7.93 -4.08 -11.56
CA ASN A 89 6.55 -3.82 -11.14
C ASN A 89 6.16 -4.66 -9.92
N LEU A 90 5.39 -4.06 -9.03
CA LEU A 90 4.78 -4.69 -7.87
C LEU A 90 3.30 -4.96 -8.14
N SER A 91 2.84 -6.10 -7.65
CA SER A 91 1.42 -6.41 -7.53
C SER A 91 0.96 -6.01 -6.15
N VAL A 92 -0.06 -5.16 -6.11
CA VAL A 92 -0.69 -4.67 -4.88
C VAL A 92 -2.11 -5.19 -4.83
N ARG A 93 -2.35 -6.11 -3.91
CA ARG A 93 -3.67 -6.71 -3.69
C ARG A 93 -4.25 -6.18 -2.39
N VAL A 94 -5.51 -5.75 -2.43
CA VAL A 94 -6.27 -5.37 -1.24
C VAL A 94 -7.46 -6.30 -1.11
N ALA A 95 -7.62 -6.93 0.05
CA ALA A 95 -8.72 -7.83 0.36
C ALA A 95 -9.51 -7.34 1.57
N ASN A 96 -10.84 -7.33 1.46
CA ASN A 96 -11.73 -7.03 2.56
C ASN A 96 -11.80 -8.23 3.51
N ILE A 97 -11.41 -8.02 4.77
CA ILE A 97 -11.29 -9.09 5.77
C ILE A 97 -12.68 -9.67 6.14
N ILE A 98 -13.74 -8.87 6.01
CA ILE A 98 -15.08 -9.23 6.45
C ILE A 98 -15.79 -10.10 5.40
N ASN A 99 -15.71 -9.72 4.12
CA ASN A 99 -16.47 -10.37 3.05
C ASN A 99 -15.61 -11.12 2.02
N GLY A 100 -14.28 -11.09 2.15
CA GLY A 100 -13.34 -11.78 1.28
C GLY A 100 -13.18 -11.20 -0.12
N ARG A 101 -13.85 -10.09 -0.47
CA ARG A 101 -13.69 -9.44 -1.78
C ARG A 101 -12.28 -8.88 -1.91
N SER A 102 -11.62 -9.16 -3.03
CA SER A 102 -10.28 -8.65 -3.31
C SER A 102 -10.20 -7.97 -4.67
N LYS A 103 -9.27 -7.02 -4.76
CA LYS A 103 -8.88 -6.34 -5.99
C LYS A 103 -7.37 -6.20 -6.01
N GLU A 104 -6.81 -6.12 -7.20
CA GLU A 104 -5.37 -6.09 -7.43
C GLU A 104 -5.03 -5.07 -8.52
N ALA A 105 -3.89 -4.42 -8.36
CA ALA A 105 -3.31 -3.55 -9.37
C ALA A 105 -1.82 -3.83 -9.49
N ILE A 106 -1.31 -3.72 -10.72
CA ILE A 106 0.12 -3.72 -11.00
C ILE A 106 0.59 -2.27 -11.02
N ILE A 107 1.64 -1.98 -10.27
CA ILE A 107 2.23 -0.65 -10.15
C ILE A 107 3.74 -0.72 -10.41
N SER A 108 4.33 0.37 -10.88
CA SER A 108 5.78 0.45 -11.04
C SER A 108 6.48 0.46 -9.68
N SER A 109 7.61 -0.25 -9.57
CA SER A 109 8.46 -0.33 -8.39
C SER A 109 9.62 0.69 -8.40
N ASP A 110 9.59 1.65 -9.32
CA ASP A 110 10.65 2.64 -9.48
C ASP A 110 10.54 3.73 -8.40
N VAL A 111 11.42 3.66 -7.40
CA VAL A 111 11.41 4.61 -6.28
C VAL A 111 11.87 6.02 -6.66
N ASN A 112 12.59 6.16 -7.78
CA ASN A 112 13.17 7.43 -8.22
C ASN A 112 12.26 8.17 -9.21
N LYS A 113 11.20 7.52 -9.67
CA LYS A 113 10.22 8.11 -10.56
C LYS A 113 9.26 9.04 -9.80
N SER A 114 9.01 10.21 -10.39
CA SER A 114 7.89 11.06 -10.00
C SER A 114 6.61 10.60 -10.69
N TYR A 115 5.54 10.42 -9.93
CA TYR A 115 4.25 9.96 -10.43
C TYR A 115 3.25 11.11 -10.43
N ILE A 116 2.69 11.44 -11.59
CA ILE A 116 1.69 12.49 -11.69
C ILE A 116 0.33 11.95 -11.22
N HIS A 117 -0.21 12.56 -10.18
CA HIS A 117 -1.59 12.37 -9.76
C HIS A 117 -2.42 13.60 -10.09
N SER A 118 -3.48 13.42 -10.86
CA SER A 118 -4.45 14.46 -11.15
C SER A 118 -5.84 14.06 -10.68
N LYS A 119 -6.59 15.05 -10.16
CA LYS A 119 -7.99 14.91 -9.78
C LYS A 119 -8.77 16.12 -10.27
N SER A 120 -9.90 15.85 -10.91
CA SER A 120 -10.89 16.86 -11.26
C SER A 120 -11.99 16.89 -10.21
N ASN A 121 -12.29 18.07 -9.67
CA ASN A 121 -13.44 18.26 -8.79
C ASN A 121 -14.39 19.28 -9.43
N PRO A 122 -15.57 18.85 -9.90
CA PRO A 122 -16.61 19.77 -10.32
C PRO A 122 -17.18 20.50 -9.10
N MET A 123 -17.43 21.79 -9.25
CA MET A 123 -18.04 22.66 -8.26
C MET A 123 -19.18 23.43 -8.93
N LEU A 124 -20.31 23.50 -8.22
CA LEU A 124 -21.43 24.35 -8.61
C LEU A 124 -21.15 25.76 -8.09
N ILE A 125 -21.21 26.76 -8.96
CA ILE A 125 -21.11 28.17 -8.62
C ILE A 125 -22.39 28.83 -9.10
N THR A 126 -23.19 29.34 -8.18
CA THR A 126 -24.37 30.13 -8.51
C THR A 126 -23.96 31.58 -8.65
N ASP A 127 -24.25 32.18 -9.80
CA ASP A 127 -24.10 33.61 -9.99
C ASP A 127 -25.17 34.36 -9.18
N PRO A 128 -24.80 35.16 -8.17
CA PRO A 128 -25.76 35.85 -7.32
C PRO A 128 -26.57 36.94 -8.05
N GLU A 129 -26.10 37.45 -9.20
CA GLU A 129 -26.82 38.50 -9.94
C GLU A 129 -27.83 37.92 -10.93
N SER A 130 -27.46 36.88 -11.68
CA SER A 130 -28.36 36.25 -12.66
C SER A 130 -29.18 35.07 -12.10
N GLY A 131 -28.81 34.55 -10.93
CA GLY A 131 -29.39 33.33 -10.35
C GLY A 131 -29.07 32.06 -11.16
N THR A 132 -28.12 32.13 -12.09
CA THR A 132 -27.75 31.02 -12.98
C THR A 132 -26.68 30.16 -12.33
N ASP A 133 -26.85 28.84 -12.42
CA ASP A 133 -25.86 27.87 -11.96
C ASP A 133 -24.82 27.57 -13.05
N HIS A 134 -23.55 27.69 -12.69
CA HIS A 134 -22.41 27.31 -13.52
C HIS A 134 -21.66 26.13 -12.90
N ILE A 135 -21.29 25.16 -13.74
CA ILE A 135 -20.40 24.07 -13.34
C ILE A 135 -18.98 24.47 -13.69
N PHE A 136 -18.16 24.73 -12.67
CA PHE A 136 -16.72 24.93 -12.81
C PHE A 136 -15.99 23.64 -12.44
N THR A 137 -15.08 23.15 -13.29
CA THR A 137 -14.25 21.99 -12.94
C THR A 137 -12.86 22.46 -12.53
N SER A 138 -12.54 22.30 -11.24
CA SER A 138 -11.18 22.52 -10.75
C SER A 138 -10.30 21.30 -11.04
N HIS A 139 -9.06 21.54 -11.45
CA HIS A 139 -8.05 20.49 -11.65
C HIS A 139 -6.95 20.66 -10.61
N LEU A 140 -6.74 19.61 -9.80
CA LEU A 140 -5.60 19.50 -8.90
C LEU A 140 -4.60 18.52 -9.52
N CYS A 141 -3.34 18.93 -9.59
CA CYS A 141 -2.24 18.10 -10.05
C CYS A 141 -1.16 18.09 -8.96
N SER A 142 -0.66 16.91 -8.62
CA SER A 142 0.43 16.75 -7.66
C SER A 142 1.42 15.70 -8.15
N GLU A 143 2.69 15.95 -7.88
CA GLU A 143 3.73 14.93 -8.01
C GLU A 143 3.79 14.09 -6.74
N ASP A 144 3.68 12.78 -6.92
CA ASP A 144 3.80 11.79 -5.87
C ASP A 144 5.17 11.10 -5.97
N ASN A 145 5.79 10.90 -4.81
CA ASN A 145 6.83 9.90 -4.67
C ASN A 145 6.23 8.48 -4.66
N PHE A 146 7.10 7.47 -4.74
CA PHE A 146 6.69 6.07 -4.78
C PHE A 146 5.73 5.66 -3.65
N ILE A 147 5.99 6.06 -2.39
CA ILE A 147 5.12 5.69 -1.26
C ILE A 147 3.74 6.33 -1.35
N ARG A 148 3.65 7.60 -1.75
CA ARG A 148 2.35 8.25 -1.93
C ARG A 148 1.59 7.64 -3.11
N TYR A 149 2.29 7.32 -4.20
CA TYR A 149 1.75 6.61 -5.36
C TYR A 149 1.18 5.23 -4.97
N LEU A 150 1.94 4.44 -4.20
CA LEU A 150 1.49 3.16 -3.64
C LEU A 150 0.25 3.35 -2.75
N TYR A 151 0.29 4.31 -1.82
CA TYR A 151 -0.82 4.57 -0.90
C TYR A 151 -2.11 4.94 -1.63
N ARG A 152 -2.04 5.72 -2.72
CA ARG A 152 -3.23 6.02 -3.54
C ARG A 152 -3.81 4.79 -4.21
N HIS A 153 -2.97 3.86 -4.68
CA HIS A 153 -3.44 2.59 -5.23
C HIS A 153 -4.14 1.75 -4.15
N ILE A 154 -3.54 1.64 -2.96
CA ILE A 154 -4.15 0.94 -1.83
C ILE A 154 -5.49 1.60 -1.46
N ALA A 155 -5.57 2.93 -1.39
CA ALA A 155 -6.79 3.65 -1.06
C ALA A 155 -7.90 3.45 -2.12
N LYS A 156 -7.54 3.46 -3.41
CA LYS A 156 -8.45 3.18 -4.51
C LYS A 156 -8.98 1.74 -4.45
N LEU A 157 -8.09 0.76 -4.31
CA LEU A 157 -8.50 -0.64 -4.21
C LEU A 157 -9.36 -0.88 -2.96
N THR A 158 -9.03 -0.22 -1.85
CA THR A 158 -9.83 -0.26 -0.62
C THR A 158 -11.24 0.25 -0.85
N SER A 159 -11.43 1.39 -1.53
CA SER A 159 -12.78 1.89 -1.83
C SER A 159 -13.55 0.92 -2.72
N GLU A 160 -12.91 0.28 -3.70
CA GLU A 160 -13.55 -0.71 -4.57
C GLU A 160 -14.02 -1.97 -3.83
N VAL A 161 -13.26 -2.47 -2.83
CA VAL A 161 -13.63 -3.68 -2.08
C VAL A 161 -14.52 -3.41 -0.86
N THR A 162 -14.61 -2.15 -0.40
CA THR A 162 -15.44 -1.75 0.74
C THR A 162 -16.76 -1.08 0.34
N SER A 163 -16.88 -0.60 -0.91
CA SER A 163 -18.13 -0.03 -1.41
C SER A 163 -19.26 -1.06 -1.36
N LYS A 164 -20.41 -0.65 -0.82
CA LYS A 164 -21.64 -1.43 -0.89
C LYS A 164 -22.03 -1.55 -2.36
N LYS A 165 -22.18 -2.79 -2.82
CA LYS A 165 -22.90 -3.07 -4.06
C LYS A 165 -24.39 -3.07 -3.75
#